data_AF-A0A7G1I1G7-F1
#
_entry.id   AF-A0A7G1I1G7-F1
#
_cell.length_a   1.000
_cell.length_b   1.000
_cell.length_c   1.000
_cell.angle_alpha   90.00
_cell.angle_beta   90.00
_cell.angle_gamma   90.00
#
_symmetry.space_group_name_H-M   'P 1'
#
loop_
_entity.id
_entity.type
_entity.pdbx_description
1 polymer ?
#
loop_
_entity_poly.entity_id
_entity_poly.type
_entity_poly.pdbx_seq_one_letter_code
_entity_poly.pdbx_strand_id
1 'polypeptide(L)'
;MAQALEGGGGQLVVVWQKAPLQALARLHTLAAAGLVDDDMLGRPRADSAIGPRLELLADVMTRPTRASAPVVASVAHGELLTLKPFGHADGVVARAVSRLVTIATGLDPHGLGVPEVSWMRQPARYRDTARRFAEGTPDGVAAWLVLCCRALTAGAQEALSIADALPRR
;
A
#
# COMPACT_ATOMS: atom_id res chain seq x y z
N MET A 1 17.38 17.01 12.20
CA MET A 1 18.04 15.69 12.44
C MET A 1 17.04 14.53 12.53
N ALA A 2 15.82 14.70 13.04
CA ALA A 2 14.81 13.62 13.07
C ALA A 2 14.36 13.12 11.68
N GLN A 3 14.20 14.01 10.69
CA GLN A 3 13.80 13.64 9.32
C GLN A 3 14.80 12.73 8.59
N ALA A 4 16.07 12.70 9.00
CA ALA A 4 17.09 11.86 8.40
C ALA A 4 17.05 10.42 8.91
N LEU A 5 16.39 10.17 10.05
CA LEU A 5 16.19 8.83 10.62
C LEU A 5 14.91 8.16 10.10
N GLU A 6 13.96 8.93 9.56
CA GLU A 6 12.67 8.43 9.03
C GLU A 6 12.72 7.95 7.56
N GLY A 7 13.91 7.79 6.97
CA GLY A 7 14.06 7.19 5.64
C GLY A 7 13.31 7.90 4.51
N GLY A 8 13.02 9.20 4.64
CA GLY A 8 12.26 9.97 3.65
C GLY A 8 10.74 9.72 3.62
N GLY A 9 10.22 8.84 4.50
CA GLY A 9 8.79 8.48 4.54
C GLY A 9 7.88 9.68 4.83
N GLY A 10 8.29 10.59 5.73
CA GLY A 10 7.51 11.77 6.09
C GLY A 10 7.23 12.72 4.91
N GLN A 11 8.16 12.86 3.96
CA GLN A 11 7.93 13.70 2.78
C GLN A 11 6.88 13.07 1.85
N LEU A 12 6.91 11.75 1.69
CA LEU A 12 5.95 11.05 0.83
C LEU A 12 4.54 11.05 1.43
N VAL A 13 4.39 11.01 2.76
CA VAL A 13 3.10 11.17 3.45
C VAL A 13 2.46 12.52 3.13
N VAL A 14 3.23 13.60 3.15
CA VAL A 14 2.72 14.94 2.79
C VAL A 14 2.28 14.99 1.32
N VAL A 15 3.05 14.38 0.41
CA VAL A 15 2.67 14.31 -1.01
C VAL A 15 1.43 13.44 -1.19
N TRP A 16 1.31 12.31 -0.50
CA TRP A 16 0.12 11.46 -0.54
C TRP A 16 -1.16 12.20 -0.15
N GLN A 17 -1.11 13.00 0.91
CA GLN A 17 -2.27 13.75 1.40
C GLN A 17 -2.69 14.87 0.45
N LYS A 18 -1.75 15.50 -0.28
CA LYS A 18 -2.01 16.67 -1.13
C LYS A 18 -2.14 16.34 -2.62
N ALA A 19 -1.44 15.30 -3.08
CA ALA A 19 -1.26 14.93 -4.47
C ALA A 19 -1.07 13.40 -4.60
N PRO A 20 -2.08 12.58 -4.25
CA PRO A 20 -1.98 11.12 -4.24
C PRO A 20 -1.55 10.52 -5.59
N LEU A 21 -2.01 11.07 -6.71
CA LEU A 21 -1.59 10.60 -8.04
C LEU A 21 -0.08 10.82 -8.29
N GLN A 22 0.49 11.93 -7.80
CA GLN A 22 1.93 12.18 -7.91
C GLN A 22 2.72 11.24 -6.98
N ALA A 23 2.18 10.92 -5.80
CA ALA A 23 2.78 9.92 -4.92
C ALA A 23 2.80 8.52 -5.58
N LEU A 24 1.71 8.11 -6.25
CA LEU A 24 1.64 6.85 -7.00
C LEU A 24 2.66 6.81 -8.14
N ALA A 25 2.74 7.88 -8.95
CA ALA A 25 3.72 7.97 -10.02
C ALA A 25 5.16 7.86 -9.49
N ARG A 26 5.49 8.59 -8.41
CA ARG A 26 6.82 8.54 -7.78
C ARG A 26 7.13 7.15 -7.21
N LEU A 27 6.18 6.50 -6.56
CA LEU A 27 6.33 5.13 -6.07
C LEU A 27 6.64 4.16 -7.21
N HIS A 28 5.91 4.27 -8.33
CA HIS A 28 6.17 3.44 -9.49
C HIS A 28 7.53 3.73 -10.14
N THR A 29 7.91 5.00 -10.32
CA THR A 29 9.24 5.38 -10.84
C THR A 29 10.36 4.71 -10.05
N LEU A 30 10.25 4.68 -8.72
CA LEU A 30 11.23 4.00 -7.87
C LEU A 30 11.15 2.47 -7.97
N ALA A 31 9.94 1.91 -7.99
CA ALA A 31 9.74 0.47 -7.98
C ALA A 31 10.04 -0.23 -9.32
N ALA A 32 9.95 0.50 -10.44
CA ALA A 32 10.11 -0.02 -11.79
C ALA A 32 11.44 0.42 -12.44
N ALA A 33 12.28 1.19 -11.75
CA ALA A 33 13.58 1.62 -12.27
C ALA A 33 14.42 0.41 -12.71
N GLY A 34 14.89 0.43 -13.97
CA GLY A 34 15.65 -0.66 -14.58
C GLY A 34 14.83 -1.91 -14.93
N LEU A 35 13.50 -1.90 -14.77
CA LEU A 35 12.60 -2.99 -15.14
C LEU A 35 11.75 -2.66 -16.38
N VAL A 36 11.58 -1.37 -16.68
CA VAL A 36 10.84 -0.85 -17.84
C VAL A 36 11.62 0.29 -18.48
N ASP A 37 11.22 0.69 -19.69
CA ASP A 37 11.80 1.86 -20.37
C ASP A 37 11.52 3.15 -19.57
N ASP A 38 12.49 4.08 -19.60
CA ASP A 38 12.46 5.30 -18.78
C ASP A 38 11.24 6.18 -19.07
N ASP A 39 10.73 6.17 -20.30
CA ASP A 39 9.54 6.92 -20.69
C ASP A 39 8.24 6.36 -20.10
N MET A 40 8.24 5.08 -19.68
CA MET A 40 7.11 4.41 -18.99
C MET A 40 7.12 4.62 -17.48
N LEU A 41 8.21 5.16 -16.90
CA LEU A 41 8.33 5.34 -15.46
C LEU A 41 7.31 6.35 -14.92
N GLY A 42 6.42 5.85 -14.07
CA GLY A 42 5.42 6.64 -13.35
C GLY A 42 4.18 6.92 -14.19
N ARG A 43 4.08 6.31 -15.38
CA ARG A 43 2.95 6.47 -16.28
C ARG A 43 1.99 5.28 -16.17
N PRO A 44 0.74 5.50 -15.77
CA PRO A 44 -0.29 4.47 -15.90
C PRO A 44 -0.44 4.05 -17.36
N ARG A 45 -0.84 2.80 -17.58
CA ARG A 45 -1.11 2.23 -18.90
C ARG A 45 -2.16 3.07 -19.64
N ALA A 46 -2.02 3.13 -20.96
CA ALA A 46 -2.96 3.80 -21.86
C ALA A 46 -4.26 2.99 -22.02
N ASP A 47 -5.01 2.86 -20.95
CA ASP A 47 -6.34 2.25 -20.87
C ASP A 47 -7.30 3.29 -20.28
N SER A 48 -8.39 3.56 -21.00
CA SER A 48 -9.34 4.63 -20.67
C SER A 48 -10.05 4.43 -19.33
N ALA A 49 -10.07 3.21 -18.78
CA ALA A 49 -10.65 2.92 -17.48
C ALA A 49 -9.69 3.20 -16.31
N ILE A 50 -8.36 3.27 -16.55
CA ILE A 50 -7.36 3.39 -15.48
C ILE A 50 -7.36 4.79 -14.86
N GLY A 51 -7.34 5.84 -15.69
CA GLY A 51 -7.31 7.23 -15.22
C GLY A 51 -8.47 7.56 -14.27
N PRO A 52 -9.73 7.38 -14.69
CA PRO A 52 -10.89 7.63 -13.85
C PRO A 52 -10.91 6.83 -12.55
N ARG A 53 -10.45 5.56 -12.57
CA ARG A 53 -10.33 4.75 -11.35
C ARG A 53 -9.28 5.27 -10.38
N LEU A 54 -8.12 5.69 -10.89
CA LEU A 54 -7.07 6.28 -10.06
C LEU A 54 -7.51 7.61 -9.44
N GLU A 55 -8.24 8.43 -10.19
CA GLU A 55 -8.84 9.67 -9.69
C GLU A 55 -9.86 9.40 -8.59
N LEU A 56 -10.75 8.42 -8.79
CA LEU A 56 -11.71 7.99 -7.77
C LEU A 56 -10.99 7.47 -6.52
N LEU A 57 -9.96 6.64 -6.68
CA LEU A 57 -9.18 6.14 -5.55
C LEU A 57 -8.51 7.29 -4.80
N ALA A 58 -7.87 8.22 -5.50
CA ALA A 58 -7.24 9.41 -4.91
C ALA A 58 -8.23 10.25 -4.09
N ASP A 59 -9.43 10.47 -4.63
CA ASP A 59 -10.51 11.19 -3.95
C ASP A 59 -11.00 10.45 -2.69
N VAL A 60 -11.27 9.14 -2.79
CA VAL A 60 -11.69 8.32 -1.64
C VAL A 60 -10.62 8.28 -0.54
N MET A 61 -9.34 8.27 -0.90
CA MET A 61 -8.22 8.22 0.05
C MET A 61 -7.94 9.54 0.76
N THR A 62 -8.33 10.66 0.17
CA THR A 62 -8.05 12.00 0.73
C THR A 62 -9.27 12.62 1.42
N ARG A 63 -10.48 12.13 1.14
CA ARG A 63 -11.69 12.56 1.85
C ARG A 63 -11.73 12.07 3.30
N PRO A 64 -12.27 12.88 4.24
CA PRO A 64 -12.55 12.42 5.59
C PRO A 64 -13.44 11.17 5.58
N THR A 65 -13.10 10.18 6.40
CA THR A 65 -13.84 8.92 6.51
C THR A 65 -13.98 8.49 7.97
N ARG A 66 -15.03 7.73 8.26
CA ARG A 66 -15.23 7.05 9.56
C ARG A 66 -14.70 5.62 9.56
N ALA A 67 -14.23 5.12 8.42
CA ALA A 67 -13.61 3.80 8.33
C ALA A 67 -12.31 3.75 9.13
N SER A 68 -12.01 2.59 9.73
CA SER A 68 -10.75 2.41 10.47
C SER A 68 -9.55 2.37 9.52
N ALA A 69 -8.38 2.81 10.00
CA ALA A 69 -7.14 2.82 9.23
C ALA A 69 -6.79 1.48 8.52
N PRO A 70 -6.93 0.30 9.16
CA PRO A 70 -6.71 -0.98 8.48
C PRO A 70 -7.63 -1.21 7.29
N VAL A 71 -8.88 -0.75 7.36
CA VAL A 71 -9.85 -0.88 6.25
C VAL A 71 -9.41 -0.01 5.08
N VAL A 72 -9.08 1.26 5.33
CA VAL A 72 -8.61 2.19 4.29
C VAL A 72 -7.34 1.64 3.62
N ALA A 73 -6.36 1.18 4.41
CA ALA A 73 -5.11 0.61 3.90
C ALA A 73 -5.34 -0.66 3.06
N SER A 74 -6.33 -1.49 3.44
CA SER A 74 -6.67 -2.71 2.72
C SER A 74 -7.38 -2.41 1.40
N VAL A 75 -8.31 -1.44 1.37
CA VAL A 75 -9.01 -1.05 0.15
C VAL A 75 -8.04 -0.44 -0.86
N ALA A 76 -7.16 0.47 -0.44
CA ALA A 76 -6.16 1.08 -1.32
C ALA A 76 -5.22 0.03 -1.93
N HIS A 77 -4.78 -0.92 -1.10
CA HIS A 77 -3.94 -2.03 -1.51
C HIS A 77 -4.67 -2.93 -2.52
N GLY A 78 -5.90 -3.35 -2.21
CA GLY A 78 -6.70 -4.22 -3.08
C GLY A 78 -6.98 -3.58 -4.43
N GLU A 79 -7.38 -2.30 -4.45
CA GLU A 79 -7.66 -1.56 -5.67
C GLU A 79 -6.40 -1.49 -6.56
N LEU A 80 -5.26 -1.03 -6.05
CA LEU A 80 -4.04 -0.92 -6.86
C LEU A 80 -3.50 -2.27 -7.33
N LEU A 81 -3.54 -3.29 -6.46
CA LEU A 81 -3.03 -4.61 -6.77
C LEU A 81 -3.82 -5.30 -7.89
N THR A 82 -5.12 -5.02 -7.98
CA THR A 82 -6.03 -5.64 -8.94
C THR A 82 -6.20 -4.80 -10.19
N LEU A 83 -6.23 -3.47 -10.06
CA LEU A 83 -6.27 -2.51 -11.16
C LEU A 83 -5.02 -2.60 -12.04
N LYS A 84 -3.86 -2.83 -11.41
CA LYS A 84 -2.55 -2.87 -12.08
C LYS A 84 -2.35 -1.66 -12.99
N PRO A 85 -2.41 -0.44 -12.43
CA PRO A 85 -2.43 0.78 -13.22
C PRO A 85 -1.20 0.94 -14.12
N PHE A 86 -0.03 0.42 -13.74
CA PHE A 86 1.22 0.61 -14.48
C PHE A 86 1.61 -0.61 -15.32
N GLY A 87 1.16 -1.81 -14.95
CA GLY A 87 1.44 -3.06 -15.66
C GLY A 87 2.76 -3.73 -15.25
N HIS A 88 3.67 -2.99 -14.62
CA HIS A 88 4.88 -3.51 -13.99
C HIS A 88 5.01 -2.97 -12.56
N ALA A 89 5.65 -3.72 -11.67
CA ALA A 89 5.86 -3.37 -10.26
C ALA A 89 4.59 -2.99 -9.45
N ASP A 90 3.37 -3.14 -9.98
CA ASP A 90 2.11 -2.75 -9.32
C ASP A 90 1.95 -3.36 -7.93
N GLY A 91 2.37 -4.62 -7.76
CA GLY A 91 2.33 -5.27 -6.46
C GLY A 91 3.23 -4.60 -5.42
N VAL A 92 4.38 -4.04 -5.82
CA VAL A 92 5.27 -3.26 -4.94
C VAL A 92 4.60 -1.93 -4.60
N VAL A 93 4.06 -1.23 -5.60
CA VAL A 93 3.34 0.04 -5.40
C VAL A 93 2.15 -0.15 -4.46
N ALA A 94 1.35 -1.20 -4.65
CA ALA A 94 0.17 -1.47 -3.85
C ALA A 94 0.50 -1.74 -2.37
N ARG A 95 1.59 -2.47 -2.09
CA ARG A 95 2.07 -2.69 -0.72
C ARG A 95 2.66 -1.42 -0.11
N ALA A 96 3.42 -0.66 -0.89
CA ALA A 96 3.96 0.63 -0.47
C ALA A 96 2.85 1.62 -0.10
N VAL A 97 1.77 1.67 -0.89
CA VAL A 97 0.58 2.48 -0.58
C VAL A 97 -0.13 1.99 0.67
N SER A 98 -0.25 0.66 0.86
CA SER A 98 -0.80 0.10 2.10
C SER A 98 -0.05 0.63 3.32
N ARG A 99 1.30 0.57 3.32
CA ARG A 99 2.15 1.12 4.39
C ARG A 99 2.03 2.64 4.50
N LEU A 100 1.96 3.35 3.38
CA LEU A 100 1.82 4.80 3.37
C LEU A 100 0.52 5.25 4.05
N VAL A 101 -0.58 4.53 3.81
CA VAL A 101 -1.86 4.77 4.49
C VAL A 101 -1.76 4.47 5.98
N THR A 102 -1.10 3.38 6.41
CA THR A 102 -0.96 3.09 7.84
C THR A 102 -0.11 4.15 8.56
N ILE A 103 0.90 4.70 7.91
CA ILE A 103 1.70 5.81 8.42
C ILE A 103 0.85 7.09 8.49
N ALA A 104 0.22 7.47 7.38
CA ALA A 104 -0.54 8.72 7.25
C ALA A 104 -1.75 8.80 8.21
N THR A 105 -2.31 7.66 8.58
CA THR A 105 -3.44 7.54 9.52
C THR A 105 -2.99 7.39 10.97
N GLY A 106 -1.69 7.29 11.24
CA GLY A 106 -1.13 7.11 12.57
C GLY A 106 -1.24 5.69 13.14
N LEU A 107 -1.69 4.71 12.35
CA LEU A 107 -1.75 3.30 12.76
C LEU A 107 -0.34 2.73 12.98
N ASP A 108 0.61 3.10 12.11
CA ASP A 108 2.03 2.76 12.22
C ASP A 108 2.86 3.98 11.83
N PRO A 109 2.96 5.01 12.70
CA PRO A 109 3.56 6.31 12.37
C PRO A 109 5.03 6.22 11.92
N HIS A 110 5.73 5.18 12.36
CA HIS A 110 7.14 4.95 12.07
C HIS A 110 7.37 3.88 10.99
N GLY A 111 6.30 3.27 10.47
CA GLY A 111 6.38 2.26 9.42
C GLY A 111 7.14 1.00 9.87
N LEU A 112 7.08 0.62 11.14
CA LEU A 112 7.87 -0.50 11.68
C LEU A 112 7.24 -1.86 11.36
N GLY A 113 5.93 -1.90 11.11
CA GLY A 113 5.24 -3.14 10.75
C GLY A 113 5.67 -3.66 9.38
N VAL A 114 5.82 -4.99 9.29
CA VAL A 114 6.25 -5.68 8.05
C VAL A 114 5.17 -6.67 7.57
N PRO A 115 3.97 -6.20 7.17
CA PRO A 115 2.87 -7.09 6.78
C PRO A 115 3.19 -7.96 5.55
N GLU A 116 4.14 -7.53 4.72
CA GLU A 116 4.55 -8.23 3.51
C GLU A 116 5.05 -9.63 3.77
N VAL A 117 5.69 -9.87 4.91
CA VAL A 117 6.17 -11.21 5.29
C VAL A 117 5.00 -12.20 5.32
N SER A 118 3.85 -11.79 5.83
CA SER A 118 2.66 -12.65 5.90
C SER A 118 2.06 -12.93 4.52
N TRP A 119 1.98 -11.93 3.64
CA TRP A 119 1.50 -12.13 2.27
C TRP A 119 2.47 -12.99 1.45
N MET A 120 3.77 -12.80 1.59
CA MET A 120 4.79 -13.51 0.82
C MET A 120 5.03 -14.94 1.32
N ARG A 121 4.64 -15.29 2.54
CA ARG A 121 4.58 -16.69 3.02
C ARG A 121 3.50 -17.51 2.30
N GLN A 122 2.43 -16.88 1.81
CA GLN A 122 1.33 -17.55 1.10
C GLN A 122 0.93 -16.75 -0.16
N PRO A 123 1.82 -16.64 -1.16
CA PRO A 123 1.64 -15.71 -2.27
C PRO A 123 0.46 -16.07 -3.19
N ALA A 124 0.16 -17.36 -3.34
CA ALA A 124 -1.01 -17.83 -4.08
C ALA A 124 -2.31 -17.35 -3.41
N ARG A 125 -2.47 -17.63 -2.11
CA ARG A 125 -3.62 -17.18 -1.32
C ARG A 125 -3.78 -15.65 -1.34
N TYR A 126 -2.68 -14.91 -1.23
CA TYR A 126 -2.69 -13.45 -1.30
C TYR A 126 -3.25 -12.95 -2.65
N ARG A 127 -2.76 -13.50 -3.78
CA ARG A 127 -3.25 -13.15 -5.12
C ARG A 127 -4.69 -13.59 -5.35
N ASP A 128 -5.07 -14.78 -4.89
CA ASP A 128 -6.43 -15.30 -5.03
C ASP A 128 -7.44 -14.46 -4.24
N THR A 129 -7.09 -14.08 -3.02
CA THR A 129 -7.96 -13.24 -2.19
C THR A 129 -8.09 -11.84 -2.77
N ALA A 130 -7.02 -11.27 -3.34
CA ALA A 130 -7.08 -10.00 -4.05
C ALA A 130 -7.98 -10.07 -5.29
N ARG A 131 -7.92 -11.17 -6.06
CA ARG A 131 -8.84 -11.39 -7.19
C ARG A 131 -10.30 -11.47 -6.73
N ARG A 132 -10.58 -12.16 -5.62
CA ARG A 132 -11.93 -12.20 -5.02
C ARG A 132 -12.39 -10.83 -4.53
N PHE A 133 -11.48 -9.99 -4.02
CA PHE A 133 -11.79 -8.59 -3.71
C PHE A 133 -12.25 -7.82 -4.95
N ALA A 134 -11.59 -8.02 -6.09
CA ALA A 134 -11.94 -7.35 -7.35
C ALA A 134 -13.32 -7.74 -7.90
N GLU A 135 -13.87 -8.89 -7.51
CA GLU A 135 -15.24 -9.30 -7.86
C GLU A 135 -16.29 -8.42 -7.16
N GLY A 136 -15.93 -7.69 -6.10
CA GLY A 136 -16.81 -6.76 -5.39
C GLY A 136 -17.91 -7.42 -4.56
N THR A 137 -17.87 -8.74 -4.40
CA THR A 137 -18.83 -9.46 -3.55
C THR A 137 -18.56 -9.20 -2.06
N PRO A 138 -19.59 -9.17 -1.20
CA PRO A 138 -19.40 -8.98 0.25
C PRO A 138 -18.38 -9.95 0.85
N ASP A 139 -18.43 -11.23 0.46
CA ASP A 139 -17.51 -12.26 0.93
C ASP A 139 -16.08 -12.06 0.42
N GLY A 140 -15.90 -11.66 -0.83
CA GLY A 140 -14.60 -11.38 -1.42
C GLY A 140 -13.92 -10.18 -0.74
N VAL A 141 -14.69 -9.11 -0.52
CA VAL A 141 -14.22 -7.92 0.22
C VAL A 141 -13.88 -8.28 1.66
N ALA A 142 -14.77 -8.97 2.38
CA ALA A 142 -14.53 -9.37 3.76
C ALA A 142 -13.29 -10.26 3.91
N ALA A 143 -13.12 -11.25 3.03
CA ALA A 143 -11.97 -12.14 3.04
C ALA A 143 -10.64 -11.38 2.84
N TRP A 144 -10.63 -10.38 1.96
CA TRP A 144 -9.47 -9.53 1.73
C TRP A 144 -9.15 -8.63 2.92
N LEU A 145 -10.16 -7.94 3.47
CA LEU A 145 -9.97 -7.09 4.65
C LEU A 145 -9.40 -7.90 5.83
N VAL A 146 -9.95 -9.10 6.08
CA VAL A 146 -9.47 -9.99 7.15
C VAL A 146 -8.04 -10.47 6.88
N LEU A 147 -7.69 -10.80 5.63
CA LEU A 147 -6.33 -11.18 5.25
C LEU A 147 -5.34 -10.04 5.53
N CYS A 148 -5.67 -8.81 5.13
CA CYS A 148 -4.83 -7.64 5.35
C CYS A 148 -4.69 -7.31 6.83
N CYS A 149 -5.78 -7.31 7.61
CA CYS A 149 -5.72 -7.07 9.06
C CYS A 149 -4.83 -8.10 9.76
N ARG A 150 -4.94 -9.39 9.42
CA ARG A 150 -4.06 -10.44 9.97
C ARG A 150 -2.60 -10.20 9.63
N ALA A 151 -2.30 -9.77 8.40
CA ALA A 151 -0.95 -9.44 7.98
C ALA A 151 -0.39 -8.23 8.73
N LEU A 152 -1.20 -7.17 8.94
CA LEU A 152 -0.82 -6.01 9.74
C LEU A 152 -0.53 -6.39 11.20
N THR A 153 -1.38 -7.23 11.82
CA THR A 153 -1.14 -7.74 13.17
C THR A 153 0.15 -8.55 13.26
N ALA A 154 0.37 -9.49 12.33
CA ALA A 154 1.59 -10.30 12.31
C ALA A 154 2.84 -9.45 12.06
N GLY A 155 2.76 -8.47 11.17
CA GLY A 155 3.86 -7.54 10.91
C GLY A 155 4.22 -6.67 12.13
N ALA A 156 3.22 -6.26 12.91
CA ALA A 156 3.46 -5.54 14.17
C ALA A 156 4.08 -6.43 15.25
N GLN A 157 3.65 -7.70 15.34
CA GLN A 157 4.22 -8.67 16.29
C GLN A 157 5.70 -8.96 15.99
N GLU A 158 6.06 -9.08 14.71
CA GLU A 158 7.46 -9.23 14.30
C GLU A 158 8.31 -8.03 14.73
N ALA A 159 7.80 -6.80 14.49
CA ALA A 159 8.49 -5.58 14.90
C ALA A 159 8.71 -5.52 16.42
N LEU A 160 7.72 -5.94 17.21
CA LEU A 160 7.83 -6.01 18.67
C LEU A 160 8.87 -7.04 19.11
N SER A 161 8.86 -8.24 18.51
CA SER A 161 9.84 -9.29 18.78
C SER A 161 11.28 -8.82 18.53
N ILE A 162 11.51 -8.06 17.45
CA ILE A 162 12.83 -7.46 17.15
C ILE A 162 13.20 -6.43 18.21
N ALA A 163 12.28 -5.56 18.61
CA ALA A 163 12.52 -4.54 19.63
C ALA A 163 12.86 -5.15 20.99
N ASP A 164 12.16 -6.20 21.39
CA ASP A 164 12.38 -6.90 22.66
C ASP A 164 13.70 -7.70 22.69
N ALA A 165 14.18 -8.14 21.53
CA ALA A 165 15.47 -8.83 21.40
C ALA A 165 16.68 -7.89 21.54
N LEU A 166 16.49 -6.58 21.41
CA LEU A 166 17.57 -5.61 21.56
C LEU A 166 17.86 -5.34 23.05
N PRO A 167 19.14 -5.30 23.47
CA PRO A 167 19.50 -4.93 24.82
C PRO A 167 18.97 -3.54 25.16
N ARG A 168 18.27 -3.41 26.30
CA ARG A 168 17.92 -2.10 26.85
C ARG A 168 19.22 -1.37 27.21
N ARG A 169 19.51 -0.28 26.52
CA ARG A 169 20.61 0.65 26.84
C ARG A 169 20.24 1.53 28.02
#